data_AF-A0A085LU27-F1
#
_entry.id   AF-A0A085LU27-F1
#
_cell.length_a   1.000
_cell.length_b   1.000
_cell.length_c   1.000
_cell.angle_alpha   90.00
_cell.angle_beta   90.00
_cell.angle_gamma   90.00
#
_symmetry.space_group_name_H-M   'P 1'
#
loop_
_entity.id
_entity.type
_entity.pdbx_description
1 polymer ?
#
loop_
_entity_poly.entity_id
_entity_poly.type
_entity_poly.pdbx_seq_one_letter_code
_entity_poly.pdbx_strand_id
1 'polypeptide(L)' 'MVSAIKKRGDVIQDYSKRLVDEVGCTKRKIMRSSKVEEFEEALYVWFIQNRIAGNPIPGPVICEKAHYFNAMLNADPDF' A
#
# COMPACT_ATOMS: atom_id res chain seq x y z
N MET A 1 18.65 -7.74 35.05
CA MET A 1 17.81 -8.82 34.46
C MET A 1 17.75 -8.62 32.94
N VAL A 2 18.80 -9.00 32.20
CA VAL A 2 18.85 -9.01 30.71
C VAL A 2 19.70 -10.20 30.24
N SER A 3 19.50 -11.38 30.83
CA SER A 3 20.36 -12.54 30.60
C SER A 3 19.78 -13.53 29.59
N ALA A 4 18.46 -13.68 29.53
CA ALA A 4 17.81 -14.68 28.67
C ALA A 4 17.87 -14.32 27.18
N ILE A 5 17.59 -13.05 26.84
CA ILE A 5 17.62 -12.56 25.45
C ILE A 5 19.05 -12.60 24.91
N LYS A 6 20.04 -12.15 25.70
CA LYS A 6 21.44 -12.17 25.29
C LYS A 6 22.00 -13.59 25.13
N LYS A 7 21.51 -14.56 25.93
CA LYS A 7 21.89 -15.98 25.84
C LYS A 7 21.27 -16.72 24.65
N ARG A 8 20.19 -16.20 24.06
CA ARG A 8 19.48 -16.84 22.93
C ARG A 8 19.52 -15.98 21.66
N GLY A 9 20.42 -14.99 21.63
CA GLY A 9 20.52 -14.03 20.52
C GLY A 9 20.86 -14.71 19.19
N ASP A 10 21.67 -15.76 19.25
CA ASP A 10 22.01 -16.65 18.14
C ASP A 10 20.77 -17.34 17.56
N VAL A 11 19.92 -17.91 18.41
CA VAL A 11 18.67 -18.60 18.01
C VAL A 11 17.70 -17.61 17.38
N ILE A 12 17.58 -16.40 17.95
CA ILE A 12 16.73 -15.34 17.41
C ILE A 12 17.24 -14.87 16.05
N GLN A 13 18.56 -14.71 15.92
CA GLN A 13 19.20 -14.30 14.67
C GLN A 13 19.07 -15.36 13.59
N ASP A 14 19.25 -16.64 13.93
CA ASP A 14 19.08 -17.77 13.02
C ASP A 14 17.62 -17.89 12.55
N TYR A 15 16.65 -17.76 13.46
CA TYR A 15 15.22 -17.72 13.12
C TYR A 15 14.90 -16.58 12.15
N SER A 16 15.44 -15.38 12.41
CA SER A 16 15.24 -14.23 11.51
C SER A 16 15.86 -14.43 10.13
N LYS A 17 17.04 -15.06 10.05
CA LYS A 17 17.68 -15.37 8.76
C LYS A 17 16.86 -16.38 7.98
N ARG A 18 16.38 -17.45 8.63
CA ARG A 18 15.48 -18.43 7.99
C ARG A 18 14.19 -17.79 7.46
N LEU A 19 13.61 -16.82 8.16
CA LEU A 19 12.43 -16.10 7.66
C LEU A 19 12.69 -15.30 6.37
N VAL A 20 13.92 -14.88 6.14
CA VAL A 20 14.33 -14.10 4.96
C VAL A 20 14.82 -15.01 3.83
N ASP A 21 15.58 -16.07 4.17
CA ASP A 21 16.26 -16.95 3.22
C ASP A 21 15.40 -18.15 2.77
N GLU A 22 14.53 -18.70 3.64
CA GLU A 22 13.54 -19.72 3.24
C GLU A 22 12.37 -19.03 2.53
N VAL A 23 12.51 -18.81 1.22
CA VAL A 23 11.40 -18.55 0.27
C VAL A 23 10.29 -17.71 0.93
N GLY A 24 10.71 -16.51 1.34
CA GLY A 24 10.06 -15.72 2.37
C GLY A 24 8.56 -15.64 2.18
N CYS A 25 7.82 -16.06 3.22
CA CYS A 25 6.42 -15.69 3.43
C CYS A 25 5.55 -15.68 2.16
N THR A 26 5.73 -16.64 1.24
CA THR A 26 4.98 -16.69 -0.05
C THR A 26 3.47 -16.88 0.15
N LYS A 27 3.07 -17.31 1.35
CA LYS A 27 1.68 -17.42 1.81
C LYS A 27 1.20 -16.20 2.61
N ARG A 28 2.00 -15.15 2.76
CA ARG A 28 1.56 -13.90 3.38
C ARG A 28 0.43 -13.34 2.53
N LYS A 29 -0.70 -13.03 3.16
CA LYS A 29 -1.77 -12.29 2.50
C LYS A 29 -1.23 -10.92 2.12
N ILE A 30 -0.96 -10.73 0.83
CA ILE A 30 -0.65 -9.43 0.24
C ILE A 30 -1.91 -8.85 -0.38
N MET A 31 -2.06 -7.53 -0.32
CA MET A 31 -3.05 -6.86 -1.17
C MET A 31 -2.59 -6.99 -2.62
N ARG A 32 -3.52 -7.30 -3.52
CA ARG A 32 -3.22 -7.23 -4.96
C ARG A 32 -2.97 -5.77 -5.30
N SER A 33 -1.92 -5.50 -6.07
CA SER A 33 -1.71 -4.19 -6.65
C SER A 33 -2.83 -3.90 -7.66
N SER A 34 -3.19 -2.62 -7.77
CA SER A 34 -4.11 -2.19 -8.83
C SER A 34 -3.41 -2.26 -10.18
N LYS A 35 -4.19 -2.46 -11.24
CA LYS A 35 -3.69 -2.36 -12.62
C LYS A 35 -3.37 -0.92 -13.01
N VAL A 36 -3.91 0.05 -12.28
CA VAL A 36 -3.84 1.48 -12.54
C VAL A 36 -3.28 2.23 -11.32
N GLU A 37 -2.18 1.72 -10.76
CA GLU A 37 -1.57 2.19 -9.50
C GLU A 37 -1.22 3.69 -9.53
N GLU A 38 -0.61 4.19 -10.62
CA GLU A 38 -0.27 5.61 -10.75
C GLU A 38 -1.51 6.52 -10.74
N PHE A 39 -2.58 6.06 -11.36
CA PHE A 39 -3.86 6.77 -11.39
C PHE A 39 -4.52 6.77 -10.00
N GLU A 40 -4.57 5.62 -9.32
CA GLU A 40 -5.12 5.52 -7.96
C GLU A 40 -4.34 6.36 -6.96
N GLU A 41 -3.01 6.41 -7.10
CA GLU A 41 -2.15 7.25 -6.28
C GLU A 41 -2.46 8.75 -6.50
N ALA A 42 -2.57 9.20 -7.75
CA ALA A 42 -2.92 10.59 -8.05
C ALA A 42 -4.31 10.97 -7.50
N LEU A 43 -5.30 10.08 -7.62
CA LEU A 43 -6.63 10.27 -7.06
C LEU A 43 -6.59 10.35 -5.53
N TYR A 44 -5.82 9.48 -4.89
CA TYR A 44 -5.66 9.45 -3.44
C TYR A 44 -4.98 10.71 -2.91
N VAL A 45 -3.90 11.17 -3.55
CA VAL A 45 -3.21 12.42 -3.19
C VAL A 45 -4.16 13.61 -3.28
N TRP A 46 -4.92 13.74 -4.37
CA TRP A 46 -5.91 14.80 -4.53
C TRP A 46 -6.99 14.74 -3.44
N PHE A 47 -7.49 13.54 -3.10
CA PHE A 47 -8.48 13.36 -2.05
C PHE A 47 -7.95 13.81 -0.68
N ILE A 48 -6.72 13.42 -0.33
CA ILE A 48 -6.09 13.79 0.94
C ILE A 48 -5.88 15.30 1.03
N GLN A 49 -5.43 15.95 -0.04
CA GLN A 49 -5.27 17.41 -0.07
C GLN A 49 -6.59 18.14 0.25
N ASN A 50 -7.69 17.70 -0.36
CA ASN A 50 -9.02 18.27 -0.09
C ASN A 50 -9.49 17.98 1.34
N ARG A 51 -9.23 16.77 1.85
CA ARG A 51 -9.56 16.41 3.22
C ARG A 51 -8.80 17.27 4.23
N ILE A 52 -7.51 17.53 3.99
CA ILE A 52 -6.69 18.42 4.83
C ILE A 52 -7.21 19.85 4.79
N ALA A 53 -7.67 20.31 3.62
CA ALA A 53 -8.33 21.61 3.46
C ALA A 53 -9.72 21.70 4.13
N GLY A 54 -10.23 20.59 4.69
CA GLY A 54 -11.54 20.54 5.32
C GLY A 54 -12.72 20.45 4.35
N ASN A 55 -12.45 20.15 3.07
CA ASN A 55 -13.49 20.00 2.05
C ASN A 55 -14.10 18.60 2.14
N PRO A 56 -15.38 18.44 2.51
CA PRO A 56 -16.04 17.16 2.41
C PRO A 56 -16.22 16.80 0.93
N ILE A 57 -15.63 15.67 0.49
CA ILE A 57 -15.79 15.18 -0.88
C ILE A 57 -16.83 14.04 -0.88
N PRO A 58 -18.00 14.23 -1.52
CA PRO A 58 -18.96 13.15 -1.73
C PRO A 58 -18.41 12.06 -2.65
N GLY A 59 -18.84 10.82 -2.43
CA GLY A 59 -18.46 9.68 -3.30
C GLY A 59 -18.63 9.92 -4.80
N PRO A 60 -19.76 10.47 -5.28
CA PRO A 60 -19.94 10.79 -6.70
C PRO A 60 -18.87 11.74 -7.26
N VAL A 61 -18.42 12.73 -6.48
CA VAL A 61 -17.36 13.67 -6.90
C VAL A 61 -16.01 12.96 -7.02
N ILE A 62 -15.75 11.96 -6.16
CA ILE A 62 -14.56 11.11 -6.28
C ILE A 62 -14.62 10.32 -7.59
N CYS A 63 -15.78 9.77 -7.96
CA CYS A 63 -15.97 9.05 -9.23
C CYS A 63 -15.77 9.96 -10.44
N GLU A 64 -16.31 11.17 -10.45
CA GLU A 64 -16.08 12.15 -11.52
C GLU A 64 -14.58 12.48 -11.66
N LYS A 65 -13.88 12.67 -10.53
CA LYS A 65 -12.44 12.92 -10.54
C LYS A 65 -11.64 11.72 -11.03
N ALA A 66 -12.09 10.51 -10.69
CA ALA A 66 -11.52 9.26 -11.15
C ALA A 66 -11.59 9.16 -12.70
N HIS A 67 -12.76 9.38 -13.30
CA HIS A 67 -12.88 9.39 -14.77
C HIS A 67 -12.05 10.50 -15.41
N TYR A 68 -11.97 11.69 -14.80
CA TYR A 68 -11.12 12.79 -15.28
C TYR A 68 -9.64 12.39 -15.34
N PHE A 69 -9.10 11.79 -14.27
CA PHE A 69 -7.70 11.36 -14.26
C PHE A 69 -7.45 10.17 -15.18
N ASN A 70 -8.40 9.23 -15.30
CA ASN A 70 -8.30 8.14 -16.26
C ASN A 70 -8.19 8.64 -17.70
N ALA A 71 -9.03 9.59 -18.09
CA ALA A 71 -8.99 10.22 -19.42
C ALA A 71 -7.69 11.02 -19.65
N MET A 72 -7.21 11.73 -18.63
CA MET A 72 -5.97 12.52 -18.72
C MET A 72 -4.72 11.65 -18.86
N LEU A 73 -4.69 10.50 -18.18
CA LEU A 73 -3.54 9.58 -18.16
C LEU A 73 -3.62 8.49 -19.24
N ASN A 74 -4.72 8.42 -20.01
CA ASN A 74 -5.00 7.34 -20.96
C ASN A 74 -4.83 5.94 -20.33
N ALA A 75 -5.28 5.76 -19.09
CA ALA A 75 -4.95 4.57 -18.29
C ALA A 75 -5.74 3.32 -18.71
N ASP A 76 -7.08 3.34 -18.62
CA ASP A 76 -7.93 2.22 -19.04
C ASP A 76 -9.19 2.75 -19.77
N PRO A 77 -9.45 2.36 -21.04
CA PRO A 77 -10.63 2.81 -21.77
C PRO A 77 -11.98 2.32 -21.18
N ASP A 78 -11.96 1.28 -20.34
CA ASP A 78 -13.16 0.67 -19.75
C ASP A 78 -13.37 1.03 -18.26
N PHE A 79 -12.64 2.05 -17.75
CA PHE A 79 -12.67 2.51 -16.35
C PHE A 79 -13.96 3.23 -15.92
#